data_AF-J3CHJ2-F1
#
_entry.id   AF-J3CHJ2-F1
#
_cell.length_a   1.000
_cell.length_b   1.000
_cell.length_c   1.000
_cell.angle_alpha   90.00
_cell.angle_beta   90.00
_cell.angle_gamma   90.00
#
_symmetry.space_group_name_H-M   'P 1'
#
loop_
_entity.id
_entity.type
_entity.pdbx_description
1 polymer ?
#
loop_
_entity_poly.entity_id
_entity_poly.type
_entity_poly.pdbx_seq_one_letter_code
_entity_poly.pdbx_strand_id
1 'polypeptide(L)' 'PDIFMSMVQNGYPPVYRHKSFEFGESKSEGSWISQHVHIVDANGEAWEALYTLEQQGDGSYKITGCSLLKVGREV' A
#
# COMPACT_ATOMS: atom_id res chain seq x y z
N PRO A 1 7.16 17.25 7.48
CA PRO A 1 6.25 16.65 6.47
C PRO A 1 6.96 16.42 5.13
N ASP A 2 7.60 17.45 4.58
CA ASP A 2 8.29 17.41 3.28
C ASP A 2 9.40 16.37 3.17
N ILE A 3 10.20 16.19 4.22
CA ILE A 3 11.28 15.19 4.23
C ILE A 3 10.72 13.77 4.18
N PHE A 4 9.66 13.49 4.96
CA PHE A 4 8.99 12.19 4.96
C PHE A 4 8.34 11.89 3.61
N MET A 5 7.61 12.86 3.04
CA MET A 5 6.98 12.67 1.72
C MET A 5 8.02 12.57 0.59
N SER A 6 9.13 13.29 0.68
CA SER A 6 10.24 13.16 -0.28
C SER A 6 10.89 11.78 -0.18
N MET A 7 11.13 11.27 1.03
CA MET A 7 11.59 9.89 1.23
C MET A 7 10.60 8.89 0.64
N VAL A 8 9.29 9.07 0.86
CA VAL A 8 8.27 8.14 0.34
C VAL A 8 8.25 8.13 -1.19
N GLN A 9 8.25 9.30 -1.82
CA GLN A 9 8.21 9.44 -3.28
C GLN A 9 9.43 8.84 -3.97
N ASN A 10 10.62 8.93 -3.32
CA ASN A 10 11.86 8.39 -3.88
C ASN A 10 12.09 6.92 -3.51
N GLY A 11 11.68 6.48 -2.32
CA GLY A 11 11.92 5.14 -1.79
C GLY A 11 10.87 4.10 -2.16
N TYR A 12 9.65 4.53 -2.51
CA TYR A 12 8.54 3.62 -2.85
C TYR A 12 7.93 3.95 -4.22
N PRO A 13 8.70 3.81 -5.32
CA PRO A 13 8.18 3.98 -6.67
C PRO A 13 6.90 3.17 -7.00
N PRO A 14 6.66 1.94 -6.52
CA PRO A 14 5.38 1.26 -6.76
C PRO A 14 4.18 1.95 -6.11
N VAL A 15 4.36 2.70 -5.02
CA VAL A 15 3.24 3.42 -4.37
C VAL A 15 2.95 4.75 -5.07
N TYR A 16 3.99 5.41 -5.60
CA TYR A 16 3.86 6.76 -6.16
C TYR A 16 3.74 6.80 -7.70
N ARG A 17 4.31 5.82 -8.40
CA ARG A 17 4.36 5.75 -9.88
C ARG A 17 4.11 4.33 -10.38
N HIS A 18 2.99 3.73 -9.98
CA HIS A 18 2.56 2.45 -10.54
C HIS A 18 2.01 2.61 -11.96
N LYS A 19 2.24 1.59 -12.80
CA LYS A 19 1.61 1.46 -14.12
C LYS A 19 0.16 1.01 -13.98
N SER A 20 -0.11 0.08 -13.07
CA SER A 20 -1.44 -0.43 -12.77
C SER A 20 -1.49 -1.02 -11.36
N PHE A 21 -2.69 -1.12 -10.80
CA PHE A 21 -2.93 -1.82 -9.55
C PHE A 21 -4.29 -2.53 -9.58
N GLU A 22 -4.45 -3.52 -8.71
CA GLU A 22 -5.69 -4.26 -8.52
C GLU A 22 -5.90 -4.52 -7.02
N PHE A 23 -7.14 -4.33 -6.55
CA PHE A 23 -7.51 -4.66 -5.18
C PHE A 23 -7.70 -6.18 -5.04
N GLY A 24 -6.95 -6.78 -4.13
CA GLY A 24 -7.10 -8.17 -3.73
C GLY A 24 -8.05 -8.32 -2.54
N GLU A 25 -7.83 -9.39 -1.77
CA GLU A 25 -8.63 -9.69 -0.58
C GLU A 25 -8.59 -8.55 0.45
N SER A 26 -9.77 -8.27 1.02
CA SER A 26 -9.94 -7.32 2.10
C SER A 26 -10.51 -8.03 3.32
N LYS A 27 -9.93 -7.80 4.50
CA LYS A 27 -10.44 -8.29 5.77
C LYS A 27 -10.74 -7.14 6.71
N SER A 28 -11.90 -7.14 7.34
CA SER A 28 -12.30 -6.13 8.33
C SER A 28 -12.47 -6.77 9.70
N GLU A 29 -11.94 -6.11 10.73
CA GLU A 29 -11.98 -6.51 12.14
C GLU A 29 -12.28 -5.27 12.99
N GLY A 30 -13.54 -5.07 13.37
CA GLY A 30 -13.96 -3.87 14.10
C GLY A 30 -13.76 -2.59 13.29
N SER A 31 -12.98 -1.65 13.83
CA SER A 31 -12.60 -0.39 13.14
C SER A 31 -11.40 -0.54 12.22
N TRP A 32 -10.81 -1.73 12.10
CA TRP A 32 -9.61 -1.98 11.31
C TRP A 32 -9.91 -2.71 10.01
N ILE A 33 -9.21 -2.34 8.95
CA ILE A 33 -9.28 -3.01 7.64
C ILE A 33 -7.85 -3.36 7.20
N SER A 34 -7.67 -4.58 6.75
CA SER A 34 -6.48 -5.05 6.02
C SER A 34 -6.85 -5.21 4.55
N GLN A 35 -6.16 -4.52 3.65
CA GLN A 35 -6.43 -4.52 2.21
C GLN A 35 -5.18 -4.95 1.44
N HIS A 36 -5.27 -6.08 0.74
CA HIS A 36 -4.25 -6.48 -0.22
C HIS A 36 -4.41 -5.68 -1.53
N VAL A 37 -3.30 -5.24 -2.10
CA VAL A 37 -3.26 -4.55 -3.40
C VAL A 37 -2.10 -5.13 -4.20
N HIS A 38 -2.41 -5.65 -5.38
CA HIS A 38 -1.41 -6.06 -6.34
C HIS A 38 -1.02 -4.83 -7.18
N ILE A 39 0.27 -4.55 -7.28
CA ILE A 39 0.79 -3.37 -7.95
C ILE A 39 1.77 -3.80 -9.03
N VAL A 40 1.66 -3.22 -10.22
CA VAL A 40 2.69 -3.31 -11.25
C VAL A 40 3.33 -1.93 -11.37
N ASP A 41 4.63 -1.84 -11.09
CA ASP A 41 5.34 -0.57 -11.18
C ASP A 41 5.60 -0.12 -12.63
N ALA A 42 6.18 1.07 -12.80
CA ALA A 42 6.51 1.62 -14.11
C ALA A 42 7.49 0.76 -14.95
N ASN A 43 8.32 -0.06 -14.29
CA ASN A 43 9.26 -0.98 -14.93
C ASN A 43 8.61 -2.34 -15.26
N GLY A 44 7.34 -2.55 -14.86
CA GLY A 44 6.62 -3.80 -15.05
C GLY A 44 6.86 -4.83 -13.94
N GLU A 45 7.48 -4.44 -12.83
CA GLU A 45 7.71 -5.36 -11.71
C GLU A 45 6.46 -5.47 -10.85
N ALA A 46 6.14 -6.71 -10.44
CA ALA A 46 4.98 -7.00 -9.62
C ALA A 46 5.31 -6.87 -8.12
N TRP A 47 4.40 -6.24 -7.40
CA TRP A 47 4.48 -5.97 -5.97
C TRP A 47 3.16 -6.35 -5.31
N GLU A 48 3.24 -6.80 -4.07
CA GLU A 48 2.09 -6.97 -3.19
C GLU A 48 2.18 -5.97 -2.06
N ALA A 49 1.14 -5.16 -1.91
CA ALA A 49 1.00 -4.20 -0.82
C ALA A 49 -0.08 -4.69 0.13
N LEU A 50 0.21 -4.68 1.43
CA LEU A 50 -0.76 -4.85 2.49
C LEU A 50 -0.97 -3.51 3.18
N TYR A 51 -2.12 -2.89 2.95
CA TYR A 51 -2.53 -1.67 3.63
C TYR A 51 -3.33 -2.00 4.87
N THR A 52 -3.03 -1.33 5.97
CA THR A 52 -3.90 -1.31 7.15
C THR A 52 -4.59 0.04 7.23
N LEU A 53 -5.89 0.04 7.45
CA LEU A 53 -6.71 1.23 7.63
C LEU A 53 -7.42 1.16 8.97
N GLU A 54 -7.67 2.32 9.57
CA GLU A 54 -8.46 2.46 10.79
C GLU A 54 -9.55 3.51 10.59
N GLN A 55 -10.76 3.21 11.06
CA GLN A 55 -11.86 4.16 11.13
C GLN A 55 -11.57 5.20 12.22
N GLN A 56 -11.58 6.45 11.81
CA GLN A 56 -11.37 7.61 12.65
C GLN A 56 -12.66 7.98 13.39
N GLY A 57 -12.55 8.83 14.42
CA GLY A 57 -13.72 9.28 15.20
C GLY A 57 -14.77 10.05 14.41
N ASP A 58 -14.42 10.55 13.22
CA ASP A 58 -15.32 11.20 12.25
C ASP A 58 -15.93 10.23 11.22
N GLY A 59 -15.63 8.93 11.32
CA GLY A 59 -16.09 7.87 10.44
C GLY A 59 -15.27 7.67 9.16
N SER A 60 -14.28 8.54 8.89
CA SER A 60 -13.36 8.37 7.76
C SER A 60 -12.38 7.22 8.01
N TYR A 61 -11.86 6.59 6.94
CA TYR A 61 -10.76 5.63 7.09
C TYR A 61 -9.44 6.28 6.69
N LYS A 62 -8.41 6.06 7.50
CA LYS A 62 -7.04 6.48 7.19
C LYS A 62 -6.12 5.29 7.17
N ILE A 63 -5.16 5.31 6.26
CA ILE A 63 -4.09 4.32 6.21
C ILE A 63 -3.21 4.52 7.45
N THR A 64 -3.07 3.47 8.24
CA THR A 64 -2.22 3.42 9.43
C THR A 64 -0.88 2.73 9.14
N GLY A 65 -0.79 1.97 8.05
CA GLY A 65 0.41 1.25 7.67
C GLY A 65 0.34 0.71 6.24
N CYS A 66 1.51 0.46 5.65
CA CYS A 66 1.67 -0.19 4.36
C CYS A 66 2.93 -1.05 4.39
N SER A 67 2.77 -2.34 4.11
CA SER A 67 3.89 -3.25 3.88
C SER A 67 3.97 -3.58 2.40
N LEU A 68 5.17 -3.55 1.81
CA LEU A 68 5.40 -3.84 0.39
C LEU A 68 6.32 -5.03 0.25
N LEU A 69 5.92 -5.99 -0.56
CA LEU A 69 6.70 -7.17 -0.91
C LEU A 69 6.84 -7.22 -2.44
N LYS A 70 8.05 -7.44 -2.92
CA LYS A 70 8.30 -7.63 -4.35
C LYS A 70 8.02 -9.08 -4.71
N VAL A 71 7.07 -9.31 -5.63
CA VAL A 71 6.69 -10.66 -6.06
C VAL A 71 7.82 -11.24 -6.91
N GLY A 72 8.28 -12.45 -6.58
CA GLY A 72 9.37 -13.13 -7.30
C GLY A 72 10.77 -12.97 -6.70
N ARG A 73 10.91 -12.32 -5.55
CA ARG A 73 12.11 -12.46 -4.72
C ARG A 73 11.82 -13.57 -3.70
N GLU A 74 12.28 -14.78 -4.00
CA GLU A 74 12.38 -15.85 -2.99
C GLU A 74 13.22 -15.29 -1.82
N VAL A 75 12.71 -15.47 -0.60
CA VAL A 75 13.43 -15.13 0.63
C VAL A 75 14.56 -16.11 0.88
#